data_AF-R7TQH4-F1
#
_entry.id   AF-R7TQH4-F1
#
_cell.length_a   1.000
_cell.length_b   1.000
_cell.length_c   1.000
_cell.angle_alpha   90.00
_cell.angle_beta   90.00
_cell.angle_gamma   90.00
#
_symmetry.space_group_name_H-M   'P 1'
#
loop_
_entity.id
_entity.type
_entity.pdbx_description
1 polymer ?
#
loop_
_entity_poly.entity_id
_entity_poly.type
_entity_poly.pdbx_seq_one_letter_code
_entity_poly.pdbx_strand_id
1 'polypeptide(L)'
;MANLTIATYNANGCAMDRRMYLKRHLDDVDVLFVQEQWLNEDGIRGLQQDMDNAFVYGKSGMNATELLVGRPYGGLAILFNTRSNRPSIAWHRASDNSIAEYKRVLALLLTEIPIPDAALRCPDQEYCSHREAIALYSVSINAAGMAAAEAFLRRRRKRYRAEHVAPFKEMSVIWHRIWEQSGRPPDGLLFDLMRQANRDYKSAVRSHARNQDNLSNARMADSLTLSRSRDFWAEVKKISYNHRPSPSVMDGIHGDEKICERFRDKYDEVYNCVPYDVGEMDNLRATLSDRVVTRCQNGLCYCDHSLNVNDVNKAIRKLKKEKSGGDLAPSSDHYLNAPRNLHVQIALLLSVFMSHSFFVYRFTAFISHTYPQKYEKVNSKI
;
A
#
# COMPACT_ATOMS: atom_id res chain seq x y z
N MET A 1 9.36 -2.19 5.56
CA MET A 1 8.80 -0.87 5.88
C MET A 1 7.97 -0.48 4.68
N ALA A 2 6.74 0.00 4.87
CA ALA A 2 5.98 0.57 3.75
C ALA A 2 6.50 2.01 3.57
N ASN A 3 6.99 2.34 2.38
CA ASN A 3 7.42 3.69 2.06
C ASN A 3 6.17 4.53 1.79
N LEU A 4 6.02 5.67 2.46
CA LEU A 4 4.91 6.58 2.25
C LEU A 4 5.15 7.33 0.93
N THR A 5 4.24 7.19 -0.02
CA THR A 5 4.33 7.85 -1.33
C THR A 5 3.54 9.16 -1.31
N ILE A 6 4.20 10.28 -1.63
CA ILE A 6 3.62 11.62 -1.57
C ILE A 6 3.77 12.29 -2.92
N ALA A 7 2.70 12.94 -3.40
CA ALA A 7 2.75 13.83 -4.54
C ALA A 7 2.10 15.19 -4.23
N THR A 8 2.52 16.19 -4.98
CA THR A 8 1.89 17.51 -5.03
C THR A 8 1.39 17.78 -6.44
N TYR A 9 0.21 18.35 -6.58
CA TYR A 9 -0.41 18.66 -7.86
C TYR A 9 -1.05 20.05 -7.80
N ASN A 10 -0.69 20.89 -8.76
CA ASN A 10 -1.32 22.21 -8.92
C ASN A 10 -2.51 22.09 -9.88
N ALA A 11 -3.72 22.21 -9.32
CA ALA A 11 -4.96 21.97 -10.04
C ALA A 11 -5.39 23.13 -10.93
N ASN A 12 -5.03 24.39 -10.65
CA ASN A 12 -5.52 25.56 -11.42
C ASN A 12 -7.04 25.46 -11.74
N GLY A 13 -7.84 25.13 -10.72
CA GLY A 13 -9.27 24.84 -10.79
C GLY A 13 -9.59 23.33 -10.72
N CYS A 14 -10.64 22.99 -9.98
CA CYS A 14 -11.07 21.61 -9.74
C CYS A 14 -12.41 21.27 -10.42
N ALA A 15 -12.44 21.48 -11.74
CA ALA A 15 -13.55 21.05 -12.61
C ALA A 15 -13.64 19.51 -12.73
N MET A 16 -14.74 19.00 -13.28
CA MET A 16 -15.04 17.56 -13.32
C MET A 16 -13.93 16.70 -13.97
N ASP A 17 -13.33 17.20 -15.05
CA ASP A 17 -12.17 16.60 -15.73
C ASP A 17 -10.94 16.50 -14.81
N ARG A 18 -10.65 17.56 -14.05
CA ARG A 18 -9.56 17.60 -13.07
C ARG A 18 -9.81 16.64 -11.92
N ARG A 19 -11.06 16.44 -11.50
CA ARG A 19 -11.41 15.46 -10.46
C ARG A 19 -11.10 14.02 -10.89
N MET A 20 -11.36 13.66 -12.15
CA MET A 20 -10.93 12.36 -12.67
C MET A 20 -9.41 12.20 -12.66
N TYR A 21 -8.69 13.27 -13.02
CA TYR A 21 -7.22 13.27 -13.00
C TYR A 21 -6.65 13.11 -11.58
N LEU A 22 -7.22 13.84 -10.61
CA LEU A 22 -6.88 13.71 -9.19
C LEU A 22 -7.11 12.28 -8.70
N LYS A 23 -8.24 11.65 -9.08
CA LYS A 23 -8.54 10.26 -8.70
C LYS A 23 -7.51 9.27 -9.28
N ARG A 24 -7.12 9.46 -10.53
CA ARG A 24 -6.08 8.63 -11.17
C ARG A 24 -4.71 8.80 -10.53
N HIS A 25 -4.30 10.02 -10.19
CA HIS A 25 -3.03 10.26 -9.49
C HIS A 25 -3.04 9.73 -8.07
N LEU A 26 -4.16 9.86 -7.38
CA LEU A 26 -4.33 9.32 -6.05
C LEU A 26 -4.21 7.80 -6.04
N ASP A 27 -4.50 7.10 -7.14
CA ASP A 27 -4.28 5.66 -7.25
C ASP A 27 -2.80 5.24 -7.17
N ASP A 28 -1.86 6.16 -7.38
CA ASP A 28 -0.42 5.86 -7.36
C ASP A 28 0.29 6.41 -6.11
N VAL A 29 -0.40 7.16 -5.24
CA VAL A 29 0.19 7.79 -4.04
C VAL A 29 -0.66 7.63 -2.78
N ASP A 30 -0.01 7.67 -1.61
CA ASP A 30 -0.67 7.66 -0.29
C ASP A 30 -1.26 9.02 0.09
N VAL A 31 -0.54 10.10 -0.24
CA VAL A 31 -0.96 11.47 0.06
C VAL A 31 -0.78 12.34 -1.17
N LEU A 32 -1.85 13.00 -1.59
CA LEU A 32 -1.84 13.98 -2.67
C LEU A 32 -2.16 15.37 -2.12
N PHE A 33 -1.19 16.26 -2.19
CA PHE A 33 -1.38 17.69 -1.91
C PHE A 33 -1.88 18.39 -3.17
N VAL A 34 -2.98 19.11 -3.08
CA VAL A 34 -3.61 19.81 -4.19
C VAL A 34 -3.59 21.31 -3.93
N GLN A 35 -2.98 22.05 -4.85
CA GLN A 35 -2.89 23.51 -4.82
C GLN A 35 -3.81 24.12 -5.87
N GLU A 36 -4.20 25.38 -5.67
CA GLU A 36 -5.03 26.14 -6.65
C GLU A 36 -6.34 25.41 -7.01
N GLN A 37 -7.01 24.83 -6.02
CA GLN A 37 -8.23 24.01 -6.25
C GLN A 37 -9.49 24.85 -6.58
N TRP A 38 -9.54 26.11 -6.12
CA TRP A 38 -10.60 27.10 -6.42
C TRP A 38 -12.03 26.64 -6.12
N LEU A 39 -12.24 25.75 -5.16
CA LEU A 39 -13.57 25.40 -4.65
C LEU A 39 -13.85 26.15 -3.35
N ASN A 40 -15.09 26.58 -3.19
CA ASN A 40 -15.65 27.00 -1.90
C ASN A 40 -15.84 25.80 -0.96
N GLU A 41 -16.26 26.06 0.28
CA GLU A 41 -16.47 25.01 1.29
C GLU A 41 -17.44 23.90 0.83
N ASP A 42 -18.51 24.24 0.10
CA ASP A 42 -19.45 23.26 -0.45
C ASP A 42 -18.85 22.45 -1.59
N GLY A 43 -18.02 23.06 -2.44
CA GLY A 43 -17.29 22.39 -3.49
C GLY A 43 -16.25 21.42 -2.94
N ILE A 44 -15.59 21.75 -1.82
CA ILE A 44 -14.69 20.83 -1.09
C ILE A 44 -15.48 19.62 -0.56
N ARG A 45 -16.70 19.83 -0.05
CA ARG A 45 -17.58 18.72 0.35
C ARG A 45 -17.98 17.84 -0.84
N GLY A 46 -18.26 18.46 -1.99
CA GLY A 46 -18.48 17.73 -3.25
C GLY A 46 -17.27 16.92 -3.68
N LEU A 47 -16.06 17.47 -3.53
CA LEU A 47 -14.81 16.75 -3.81
C LEU A 47 -14.62 15.54 -2.88
N GLN A 48 -15.00 15.65 -1.59
CA GLN A 48 -15.01 14.51 -0.68
C GLN A 48 -16.02 13.43 -1.07
N GLN A 49 -17.16 13.79 -1.65
CA GLN A 49 -18.17 12.84 -2.13
C GLN A 49 -17.72 12.11 -3.40
N ASP A 50 -17.04 12.81 -4.31
CA ASP A 50 -16.51 12.22 -5.55
C ASP A 50 -15.30 11.30 -5.32
N MET A 51 -14.58 11.52 -4.21
CA MET A 51 -13.38 10.76 -3.82
C MET A 51 -13.74 9.65 -2.82
N ASP A 52 -14.40 8.61 -3.32
CA ASP A 52 -14.80 7.40 -2.58
C ASP A 52 -13.62 6.65 -1.92
N ASN A 53 -12.43 6.77 -2.50
CA ASN A 53 -11.21 6.12 -2.03
C ASN A 53 -10.29 7.03 -1.20
N ALA A 54 -10.71 8.23 -0.79
CA ALA A 54 -9.86 9.13 -0.02
C ALA A 54 -10.55 10.00 1.03
N PHE A 55 -9.80 10.41 2.04
CA PHE A 55 -10.18 11.50 2.93
C PHE A 55 -9.65 12.82 2.37
N VAL A 56 -10.53 13.78 2.16
CA VAL A 56 -10.25 15.09 1.61
C VAL A 56 -10.34 16.13 2.72
N TYR A 57 -9.22 16.82 2.97
CA TYR A 57 -9.16 17.98 3.84
C TYR A 57 -8.82 19.22 3.02
N GLY A 58 -9.83 20.04 2.74
CA GLY A 58 -9.66 21.28 1.99
C GLY A 58 -9.72 22.52 2.87
N LYS A 59 -9.04 23.58 2.44
CA LYS A 59 -9.26 24.95 2.90
C LYS A 59 -9.51 25.82 1.68
N SER A 60 -10.70 26.43 1.62
CA SER A 60 -11.04 27.38 0.58
C SER A 60 -10.26 28.68 0.78
N GLY A 61 -9.72 29.23 -0.29
CA GLY A 61 -9.32 30.64 -0.31
C GLY A 61 -10.42 31.56 -0.85
N MET A 62 -11.51 31.00 -1.39
CA MET A 62 -12.70 31.76 -1.79
C MET A 62 -13.51 32.19 -0.57
N ASN A 63 -13.85 33.48 -0.50
CA ASN A 63 -14.80 34.02 0.44
C ASN A 63 -16.23 33.87 -0.11
N ALA A 64 -17.12 33.22 0.65
CA ALA A 64 -18.50 32.97 0.21
C ALA A 64 -19.39 34.23 0.18
N THR A 65 -18.94 35.33 0.79
CA THR A 65 -19.73 36.57 0.91
C THR A 65 -19.34 37.65 -0.09
N GLU A 66 -18.27 37.49 -0.84
CA GLU A 66 -17.74 38.51 -1.75
C GLU A 66 -17.71 38.01 -3.19
N LEU A 67 -18.35 38.75 -4.09
CA LEU A 67 -18.30 38.47 -5.52
C LEU A 67 -17.01 39.06 -6.09
N LEU A 68 -16.00 38.21 -6.29
CA LEU A 68 -14.71 38.62 -6.85
C LEU A 68 -14.76 38.55 -8.38
N VAL A 69 -14.38 39.64 -9.04
CA VAL A 69 -14.20 39.68 -10.50
C VAL A 69 -12.75 39.31 -10.81
N GLY A 70 -12.51 38.12 -11.38
CA GLY A 70 -11.18 37.65 -11.78
C GLY A 70 -10.81 36.28 -11.21
N ARG A 71 -9.51 35.94 -11.21
CA ARG A 71 -9.01 34.67 -10.69
C ARG A 71 -9.25 34.60 -9.17
N PRO A 72 -9.95 33.57 -8.65
CA PRO A 72 -10.21 33.45 -7.23
C PRO A 72 -8.92 33.24 -6.43
N TYR A 73 -8.95 33.61 -5.14
CA TYR A 73 -7.84 33.38 -4.23
C TYR A 73 -7.66 31.87 -4.00
N GLY A 74 -6.78 31.23 -4.77
CA GLY A 74 -6.22 29.89 -4.58
C GLY A 74 -7.10 28.85 -3.84
N GLY A 75 -6.49 28.19 -2.86
CA GLY A 75 -7.11 27.11 -2.09
C GLY A 75 -6.26 25.85 -2.10
N LEU A 76 -6.29 25.12 -1.00
CA LEU A 76 -5.48 23.93 -0.78
C LEU A 76 -6.37 22.76 -0.40
N ALA A 77 -6.02 21.55 -0.85
CA ALA A 77 -6.60 20.33 -0.33
C ALA A 77 -5.54 19.27 -0.11
N ILE A 78 -5.75 18.41 0.88
CA ILE A 78 -4.94 17.24 1.16
C ILE A 78 -5.85 16.03 0.98
N LEU A 79 -5.50 15.15 0.06
CA LEU A 79 -6.21 13.91 -0.18
C LEU A 79 -5.36 12.76 0.38
N PHE A 80 -5.89 12.10 1.40
CA PHE A 80 -5.30 10.90 1.98
C PHE A 80 -5.96 9.67 1.37
N ASN A 81 -5.19 8.88 0.63
CA ASN A 81 -5.67 7.65 0.07
C ASN A 81 -6.03 6.67 1.19
N THR A 82 -7.26 6.13 1.17
CA THR A 82 -7.71 5.15 2.16
C THR A 82 -7.08 3.77 1.95
N ARG A 83 -6.33 3.54 0.87
CA ARG A 83 -5.56 2.32 0.62
C ARG A 83 -4.56 2.01 1.73
N SER A 84 -3.81 3.00 2.23
CA SER A 84 -2.88 2.83 3.35
C SER A 84 -3.59 2.57 4.69
N ASN A 85 -4.92 2.69 4.72
CA ASN A 85 -5.78 2.34 5.84
C ASN A 85 -6.54 1.03 5.63
N ARG A 86 -6.27 0.27 4.54
CA ARG A 86 -6.74 -1.11 4.45
C ARG A 86 -6.06 -1.89 5.58
N PRO A 87 -6.83 -2.52 6.48
CA PRO A 87 -6.23 -3.32 7.54
C PRO A 87 -5.42 -4.43 6.87
N SER A 88 -4.08 -4.33 6.95
CA SER A 88 -3.21 -5.44 6.63
C SER A 88 -3.70 -6.67 7.39
N ILE A 89 -4.01 -7.71 6.63
CA ILE A 89 -4.51 -8.97 7.15
C ILE A 89 -3.47 -9.54 8.12
N ALA A 90 -3.85 -9.66 9.40
CA ALA A 90 -2.98 -10.20 10.42
C ALA A 90 -3.03 -11.74 10.43
N TRP A 91 -2.44 -12.37 9.41
CA TRP A 91 -2.40 -13.83 9.24
C TRP A 91 -1.90 -14.58 10.50
N HIS A 92 -0.91 -14.02 11.21
CA HIS A 92 -0.38 -14.59 12.45
C HIS A 92 -1.38 -14.67 13.62
N ARG A 93 -2.55 -14.00 13.51
CA ARG A 93 -3.62 -14.02 14.52
C ARG A 93 -4.86 -14.80 14.07
N ALA A 94 -4.85 -15.35 12.86
CA ALA A 94 -5.95 -16.15 12.36
C ALA A 94 -5.98 -17.49 13.14
N SER A 95 -7.16 -17.90 13.61
CA SER A 95 -7.34 -19.24 14.18
C SER A 95 -7.43 -20.30 13.09
N ASP A 96 -7.48 -21.57 13.46
CA ASP A 96 -7.63 -22.65 12.48
C ASP A 96 -9.01 -22.62 11.80
N ASN A 97 -10.07 -22.34 12.57
CA ASN A 97 -11.44 -22.18 12.03
C ASN A 97 -11.53 -21.05 11.01
N SER A 98 -10.86 -19.96 11.34
CA SER A 98 -10.66 -18.78 10.53
C SER A 98 -9.97 -19.07 9.19
N ILE A 99 -8.90 -19.87 9.21
CA ILE A 99 -8.19 -20.31 7.99
C ILE A 99 -9.06 -21.29 7.18
N ALA A 100 -9.79 -22.18 7.82
CA ALA A 100 -10.71 -23.11 7.15
C ALA A 100 -11.83 -22.36 6.40
N GLU A 101 -12.41 -21.34 7.03
CA GLU A 101 -13.44 -20.52 6.41
C GLU A 101 -12.91 -19.68 5.26
N TYR A 102 -11.71 -19.08 5.40
CA TYR A 102 -11.01 -18.43 4.30
C TYR A 102 -10.85 -19.37 3.10
N LYS A 103 -10.38 -20.61 3.33
CA LYS A 103 -10.23 -21.62 2.27
C LYS A 103 -11.55 -21.92 1.59
N ARG A 104 -12.64 -22.06 2.36
CA ARG A 104 -13.98 -22.35 1.85
C ARG A 104 -14.52 -21.22 0.98
N VAL A 105 -14.48 -19.98 1.47
CA VAL A 105 -14.97 -18.80 0.74
C VAL A 105 -14.12 -18.56 -0.51
N LEU A 106 -12.79 -18.62 -0.40
CA LEU A 106 -11.92 -18.48 -1.55
C LEU A 106 -12.18 -19.57 -2.59
N ALA A 107 -12.41 -20.81 -2.16
CA ALA A 107 -12.70 -21.88 -3.09
C ALA A 107 -13.97 -21.60 -3.93
N LEU A 108 -15.01 -21.04 -3.32
CA LEU A 108 -16.25 -20.65 -4.01
C LEU A 108 -16.04 -19.45 -4.93
N LEU A 109 -15.31 -18.43 -4.51
CA LEU A 109 -15.06 -17.27 -5.38
C LEU A 109 -14.24 -17.65 -6.61
N LEU A 110 -13.32 -18.61 -6.49
CA LEU A 110 -12.49 -19.08 -7.59
C LEU A 110 -13.24 -19.96 -8.60
N THR A 111 -14.38 -20.56 -8.24
CA THR A 111 -15.20 -21.32 -9.20
C THR A 111 -15.99 -20.41 -10.13
N GLU A 112 -16.28 -19.18 -9.69
CA GLU A 112 -17.01 -18.18 -10.48
C GLU A 112 -16.11 -17.43 -11.47
N ILE A 113 -14.78 -17.55 -11.37
CA ILE A 113 -13.86 -16.84 -12.26
C ILE A 113 -13.85 -17.52 -13.63
N PRO A 114 -14.20 -16.81 -14.73
CA PRO A 114 -14.14 -17.38 -16.07
C PRO A 114 -12.68 -17.64 -16.47
N ILE A 115 -12.42 -18.87 -16.90
CA ILE A 115 -11.11 -19.28 -17.40
C ILE A 115 -10.94 -18.72 -18.82
N PRO A 116 -9.80 -18.06 -19.17
CA PRO A 116 -9.56 -17.50 -20.48
C PRO A 116 -9.18 -18.61 -21.48
N ASP A 117 -10.18 -19.41 -21.84
CA ASP A 117 -10.10 -20.59 -22.69
C ASP A 117 -9.53 -20.32 -24.08
N ALA A 118 -9.88 -19.19 -24.68
CA ALA A 118 -9.36 -18.74 -25.97
C ALA A 118 -7.86 -18.43 -25.90
N ALA A 119 -7.39 -17.89 -24.76
CA ALA A 119 -5.97 -17.63 -24.53
C ALA A 119 -5.21 -18.94 -24.28
N LEU A 120 -5.78 -19.89 -23.51
CA LEU A 120 -5.13 -21.18 -23.28
C LEU A 120 -4.94 -22.03 -24.54
N ARG A 121 -5.85 -21.89 -25.52
CA ARG A 121 -5.82 -22.65 -26.77
C ARG A 121 -5.24 -21.85 -27.96
N CYS A 122 -4.70 -20.66 -27.71
CA CYS A 122 -4.19 -19.82 -28.79
C CYS A 122 -2.89 -20.40 -29.38
N PRO A 123 -2.80 -20.60 -30.70
CA PRO A 123 -1.57 -21.06 -31.34
C PRO A 123 -0.55 -19.93 -31.60
N ASP A 124 -0.98 -18.66 -31.59
CA ASP A 124 -0.15 -17.51 -31.97
C ASP A 124 0.47 -16.80 -30.77
N GLN A 125 1.81 -16.79 -30.73
CA GLN A 125 2.62 -16.32 -29.59
C GLN A 125 2.92 -14.80 -29.58
N GLU A 126 2.84 -14.10 -30.72
CA GLU A 126 3.42 -12.75 -30.86
C GLU A 126 2.42 -11.61 -31.08
N TYR A 127 1.24 -11.88 -31.65
CA TYR A 127 0.24 -10.85 -31.99
C TYR A 127 -1.17 -11.31 -31.64
N CYS A 128 -1.54 -11.24 -30.36
CA CYS A 128 -2.83 -11.73 -29.92
C CYS A 128 -3.64 -10.70 -29.11
N SER A 129 -4.95 -10.62 -29.38
CA SER A 129 -5.93 -9.75 -28.70
C SER A 129 -6.27 -10.21 -27.27
N HIS A 130 -5.74 -11.34 -26.80
CA HIS A 130 -6.04 -11.90 -25.48
C HIS A 130 -5.42 -11.13 -24.30
N ARG A 131 -4.59 -10.11 -24.54
CA ARG A 131 -3.90 -9.34 -23.50
C ARG A 131 -4.83 -8.82 -22.40
N GLU A 132 -5.99 -8.28 -22.79
CA GLU A 132 -6.98 -7.77 -21.85
C GLU A 132 -7.65 -8.89 -21.05
N ALA A 133 -8.01 -10.00 -21.70
CA ALA A 133 -8.59 -11.16 -21.03
C ALA A 133 -7.63 -11.78 -20.00
N ILE A 134 -6.34 -11.85 -20.34
CA ILE A 134 -5.27 -12.32 -19.45
C ILE A 134 -5.12 -11.39 -18.25
N ALA A 135 -5.09 -10.07 -18.50
CA ALA A 135 -5.00 -9.08 -17.44
C ALA A 135 -6.21 -9.16 -16.51
N LEU A 136 -7.42 -9.22 -17.06
CA LEU A 136 -8.66 -9.35 -16.30
C LEU A 136 -8.68 -10.62 -15.45
N TYR A 137 -8.29 -11.76 -16.01
CA TYR A 137 -8.19 -13.02 -15.28
C TYR A 137 -7.21 -12.92 -14.10
N SER A 138 -6.04 -12.30 -14.29
CA SER A 138 -5.07 -12.08 -13.20
C SER A 138 -5.62 -11.17 -12.09
N VAL A 139 -6.38 -10.14 -12.45
CA VAL A 139 -7.00 -9.20 -11.49
C VAL A 139 -8.12 -9.90 -10.73
N SER A 140 -8.95 -10.69 -11.40
CA SER A 140 -10.05 -11.46 -10.79
C SER A 140 -9.55 -12.45 -9.74
N ILE A 141 -8.44 -13.16 -10.01
CA ILE A 141 -7.83 -14.09 -9.03
C ILE A 141 -7.39 -13.34 -7.77
N ASN A 142 -6.71 -12.20 -7.95
CA ASN A 142 -6.26 -11.37 -6.83
C ASN A 142 -7.43 -10.78 -6.05
N ALA A 143 -8.46 -10.29 -6.74
CA ALA A 143 -9.67 -9.73 -6.14
C ALA A 143 -10.42 -10.78 -5.30
N ALA A 144 -10.57 -12.01 -5.80
CA ALA A 144 -11.14 -13.11 -5.04
C ALA A 144 -10.33 -13.44 -3.78
N GLY A 145 -9.00 -13.46 -3.89
CA GLY A 145 -8.09 -13.67 -2.75
C GLY A 145 -8.22 -12.62 -1.66
N MET A 146 -8.42 -11.36 -2.04
CA MET A 146 -8.62 -10.24 -1.11
C MET A 146 -10.03 -10.25 -0.52
N ALA A 147 -11.07 -10.45 -1.33
CA ALA A 147 -12.46 -10.50 -0.86
C ALA A 147 -12.69 -11.63 0.16
N ALA A 148 -12.14 -12.82 -0.10
CA ALA A 148 -12.21 -13.94 0.85
C ALA A 148 -11.53 -13.62 2.18
N ALA A 149 -10.41 -12.90 2.15
CA ALA A 149 -9.70 -12.52 3.36
C ALA A 149 -10.40 -11.37 4.13
N GLU A 150 -10.97 -10.40 3.42
CA GLU A 150 -11.74 -9.30 4.00
C GLU A 150 -13.03 -9.76 4.67
N ALA A 151 -13.73 -10.76 4.11
CA ALA A 151 -14.93 -11.35 4.69
C ALA A 151 -14.66 -12.00 6.06
N PHE A 152 -13.42 -12.44 6.30
CA PHE A 152 -13.06 -13.27 7.44
C PHE A 152 -12.37 -12.48 8.58
N LEU A 153 -11.47 -11.54 8.28
CA LEU A 153 -10.63 -10.92 9.31
C LEU A 153 -11.29 -9.67 9.91
N ARG A 154 -11.54 -9.73 11.24
CA ARG A 154 -11.88 -8.57 12.06
C ARG A 154 -10.99 -7.40 11.66
N ARG A 155 -11.60 -6.39 11.02
CA ARG A 155 -11.03 -5.07 10.80
C ARG A 155 -10.27 -4.68 12.06
N ARG A 156 -9.05 -4.18 11.91
CA ARG A 156 -8.33 -3.54 13.03
C ARG A 156 -9.27 -2.48 13.59
N ARG A 157 -9.99 -2.79 14.68
CA ARG A 157 -10.85 -1.80 15.34
C ARG A 157 -9.92 -0.64 15.67
N LYS A 158 -10.30 0.56 15.21
CA LYS A 158 -9.64 1.79 15.66
C LYS A 158 -9.52 1.67 17.17
N ARG A 159 -8.28 1.84 17.65
CA ARG A 159 -7.88 1.73 19.05
C ARG A 159 -8.95 2.43 19.91
N TYR A 160 -9.33 1.82 21.03
CA TYR A 160 -10.23 2.27 22.12
C TYR A 160 -10.04 3.72 22.64
N ARG A 161 -9.19 4.52 21.98
CA ARG A 161 -8.80 5.90 22.26
C ARG A 161 -9.94 6.92 22.27
N ALA A 162 -11.11 6.64 21.70
CA ALA A 162 -12.13 7.66 21.45
C ALA A 162 -13.28 7.70 22.47
N GLU A 163 -13.85 6.57 22.90
CA GLU A 163 -15.11 6.57 23.69
C GLU A 163 -14.99 7.26 25.06
N HIS A 164 -13.93 6.99 25.82
CA HIS A 164 -13.79 7.53 27.19
C HIS A 164 -13.39 9.01 27.22
N VAL A 165 -12.81 9.53 26.13
CA VAL A 165 -12.33 10.92 26.02
C VAL A 165 -13.32 11.79 25.22
N ALA A 166 -14.18 11.17 24.39
CA ALA A 166 -15.21 11.83 23.61
C ALA A 166 -16.12 12.78 24.41
N PRO A 167 -16.73 12.38 25.55
CA PRO A 167 -17.64 13.27 26.28
C PRO A 167 -16.92 14.52 26.80
N PHE A 168 -15.67 14.39 27.25
CA PHE A 168 -14.86 15.53 27.69
C PHE A 168 -14.45 16.44 26.53
N LYS A 169 -14.19 15.86 25.34
CA LYS A 169 -13.89 16.62 24.13
C LYS A 169 -15.11 17.41 23.67
N GLU A 170 -16.29 16.80 23.64
CA GLU A 170 -17.55 17.45 23.28
C GLU A 170 -17.85 18.62 24.21
N MET A 171 -17.72 18.40 25.53
CA MET A 171 -17.92 19.44 26.53
C MET A 171 -16.93 20.60 26.35
N SER A 172 -15.64 20.32 26.09
CA SER A 172 -14.63 21.36 25.83
C SER A 172 -14.94 22.17 24.57
N VAL A 173 -15.49 21.54 23.51
CA VAL A 173 -15.88 22.24 22.28
C VAL A 173 -17.11 23.11 22.51
N ILE A 174 -18.11 22.61 23.26
CA ILE A 174 -19.33 23.37 23.59
C ILE A 174 -18.98 24.63 24.36
N TRP A 175 -18.21 24.52 25.45
CA TRP A 175 -17.85 25.71 26.25
C TRP A 175 -16.97 26.70 25.50
N HIS A 176 -16.06 26.22 24.64
CA HIS A 176 -15.29 27.11 23.77
C HIS A 176 -16.21 27.87 22.80
N ARG A 177 -17.21 27.19 22.23
CA ARG A 177 -18.17 27.80 21.31
C ARG A 177 -19.04 28.85 22.00
N ILE A 178 -19.54 28.57 23.20
CA ILE A 178 -20.34 29.52 23.98
C ILE A 178 -19.49 30.75 24.35
N TRP A 179 -18.26 30.54 24.82
CA TRP A 179 -17.31 31.62 25.12
C TRP A 179 -17.00 32.49 23.89
N GLU A 180 -16.83 31.88 22.72
CA GLU A 180 -16.61 32.58 21.46
C GLU A 180 -17.83 33.40 21.02
N GLN A 181 -19.03 32.82 21.12
CA GLN A 181 -20.29 33.50 20.78
C GLN A 181 -20.61 34.67 21.73
N SER A 182 -20.16 34.62 22.98
CA SER A 182 -20.33 35.70 23.96
C SER A 182 -19.28 36.81 23.84
N GLY A 183 -18.53 36.87 22.74
CA GLY A 183 -17.56 37.94 22.50
C GLY A 183 -16.22 37.74 23.21
N ARG A 184 -15.89 36.50 23.61
CA ARG A 184 -14.60 36.12 24.20
C ARG A 184 -14.26 36.91 25.47
N PRO A 185 -15.13 36.89 26.50
CA PRO A 185 -14.88 37.62 27.73
C PRO A 185 -13.53 37.16 28.35
N PRO A 186 -12.64 38.11 28.71
CA PRO A 186 -11.31 37.78 29.22
C PRO A 186 -11.34 37.24 30.66
N ASP A 187 -12.43 37.47 31.39
CA ASP A 187 -12.65 37.02 32.75
C ASP A 187 -14.13 36.66 33.02
N GLY A 188 -14.40 36.17 34.23
CA GLY A 188 -15.75 35.82 34.67
C GLY A 188 -16.14 34.36 34.46
N LEU A 189 -17.38 34.03 34.87
CA LEU A 189 -17.87 32.65 34.98
C LEU A 189 -17.74 31.85 33.67
N LEU A 190 -17.99 32.49 32.53
CA LEU A 190 -17.94 31.82 31.24
C LEU A 190 -16.50 31.46 30.83
N PHE A 191 -15.53 32.33 31.14
CA PHE A 191 -14.11 32.07 30.94
C PHE A 191 -13.63 30.91 31.83
N ASP A 192 -14.08 30.88 33.08
CA ASP A 192 -13.74 29.81 34.03
C ASP A 192 -14.32 28.45 33.64
N LEU A 193 -15.58 28.41 33.21
CA LEU A 193 -16.24 27.19 32.73
C LEU A 193 -15.56 26.63 31.47
N MET A 194 -15.19 27.49 30.53
CA MET A 194 -14.41 27.12 29.35
C MET A 194 -13.04 26.54 29.73
N ARG A 195 -12.31 27.21 30.64
CA ARG A 195 -11.01 26.74 31.10
C ARG A 195 -11.11 25.44 31.87
N GLN A 196 -12.16 25.24 32.67
CA GLN A 196 -12.44 24.00 33.38
C GLN A 196 -12.69 22.85 32.41
N ALA A 197 -13.58 23.02 31.42
CA ALA A 197 -13.87 21.98 30.43
C ALA A 197 -12.62 21.58 29.62
N ASN A 198 -11.76 22.54 29.25
CA ASN A 198 -10.50 22.24 28.57
C ASN A 198 -9.50 21.53 29.50
N ARG A 199 -9.42 21.91 30.79
CA ARG A 199 -8.58 21.21 31.78
C ARG A 199 -9.01 19.76 31.94
N ASP A 200 -10.30 19.50 32.00
CA ASP A 200 -10.87 18.16 32.17
C ASP A 200 -10.62 17.30 30.93
N TYR A 201 -10.81 17.84 29.73
CA TYR A 201 -10.43 17.17 28.48
C TYR A 201 -8.94 16.84 28.44
N LYS A 202 -8.06 17.80 28.72
CA LYS A 202 -6.60 17.57 28.73
C LYS A 202 -6.19 16.57 29.82
N SER A 203 -6.87 16.56 30.96
CA SER A 203 -6.66 15.59 32.04
C SER A 203 -7.04 14.18 31.61
N ALA A 204 -8.21 14.00 30.99
CA ALA A 204 -8.67 12.72 30.44
C ALA A 204 -7.71 12.18 29.36
N VAL A 205 -7.21 13.05 28.47
CA VAL A 205 -6.20 12.70 27.45
C VAL A 205 -4.90 12.21 28.11
N ARG A 206 -4.39 12.93 29.12
CA ARG A 206 -3.16 12.55 29.86
C ARG A 206 -3.34 11.25 30.65
N SER A 207 -4.51 11.05 31.27
CA SER A 207 -4.85 9.82 31.98
C SER A 207 -4.89 8.62 31.02
N HIS A 208 -5.50 8.79 29.84
CA HIS A 208 -5.54 7.76 28.82
C HIS A 208 -4.14 7.42 28.28
N ALA A 209 -3.28 8.42 28.04
CA ALA A 209 -1.90 8.20 27.62
C ALA A 209 -1.13 7.39 28.66
N ARG A 210 -1.18 7.79 29.94
CA ARG A 210 -0.56 7.05 31.05
C ARG A 210 -1.08 5.63 31.18
N ASN A 211 -2.39 5.41 31.02
CA ASN A 211 -2.95 4.05 31.03
C ASN A 211 -2.51 3.22 29.83
N GLN A 212 -2.30 3.82 28.64
CA GLN A 212 -1.73 3.10 27.50
C GLN A 212 -0.28 2.70 27.73
N ASP A 213 0.51 3.60 28.30
CA ASP A 213 1.92 3.33 28.64
C ASP A 213 2.01 2.27 29.72
N ASN A 214 1.19 2.36 30.77
CA ASN A 214 1.08 1.34 31.82
C ASN A 214 0.67 -0.03 31.26
N LEU A 215 -0.31 -0.08 30.35
CA LEU A 215 -0.73 -1.34 29.72
C LEU A 215 0.37 -1.90 28.80
N SER A 216 1.12 -1.04 28.11
CA SER A 216 2.28 -1.44 27.32
C SER A 216 3.39 -2.01 28.20
N ASN A 217 3.67 -1.36 29.34
CA ASN A 217 4.67 -1.77 30.31
C ASN A 217 4.27 -3.09 30.99
N ALA A 218 3.00 -3.25 31.37
CA ALA A 218 2.46 -4.50 31.92
C ALA A 218 2.62 -5.65 30.92
N ARG A 219 2.30 -5.44 29.63
CA ARG A 219 2.49 -6.45 28.58
C ARG A 219 3.96 -6.82 28.38
N MET A 220 4.87 -5.85 28.45
CA MET A 220 6.31 -6.12 28.41
C MET A 220 6.77 -6.95 29.61
N ALA A 221 6.31 -6.63 30.81
CA ALA A 221 6.58 -7.40 32.02
C ALA A 221 6.04 -8.84 31.92
N ASP A 222 4.80 -9.02 31.45
CA ASP A 222 4.18 -10.34 31.23
C ASP A 222 4.93 -11.14 30.14
N SER A 223 5.42 -10.48 29.09
CA SER A 223 6.18 -11.16 28.04
C SER A 223 7.57 -11.63 28.52
N LEU A 224 8.17 -10.91 29.48
CA LEU A 224 9.42 -11.29 30.12
C LEU A 224 9.21 -12.48 31.06
N THR A 225 8.16 -12.47 31.87
CA THR A 225 7.85 -13.57 32.80
C THR A 225 7.45 -14.85 32.07
N LEU A 226 6.76 -14.74 30.93
CA LEU A 226 6.32 -15.88 30.12
C LEU A 226 7.35 -16.35 29.07
N SER A 227 8.60 -15.88 29.13
CA SER A 227 9.68 -16.25 28.19
C SER A 227 9.34 -16.00 26.71
N ARG A 228 8.40 -15.08 26.41
CA ARG A 228 7.97 -14.73 25.04
C ARG A 228 8.85 -13.62 24.48
N SER A 229 10.13 -13.95 24.28
CA SER A 229 11.17 -13.00 23.83
C SER A 229 10.79 -12.21 22.59
N ARG A 230 10.06 -12.81 21.64
CA ARG A 230 9.58 -12.15 20.42
C ARG A 230 8.57 -11.04 20.69
N ASP A 231 7.64 -11.26 21.62
CA ASP A 231 6.59 -10.30 21.96
C ASP A 231 7.17 -9.11 22.74
N PHE A 232 8.13 -9.39 23.62
CA PHE A 232 8.92 -8.38 24.30
C PHE A 232 9.62 -7.45 23.30
N TRP A 233 10.42 -8.00 22.38
CA TRP A 233 11.12 -7.19 21.39
C TRP A 233 10.18 -6.47 20.42
N ALA A 234 8.98 -6.99 20.19
CA ALA A 234 7.96 -6.31 19.40
C ALA A 234 7.39 -5.08 20.13
N GLU A 235 7.18 -5.13 21.45
CA GLU A 235 6.76 -3.97 22.24
C GLU A 235 7.90 -2.96 22.45
N VAL A 236 9.12 -3.42 22.75
CA VAL A 236 10.31 -2.56 22.86
C VAL A 236 10.55 -1.77 21.57
N LYS A 237 10.42 -2.42 20.40
CA LYS A 237 10.55 -1.74 19.10
C LYS A 237 9.53 -0.63 18.91
N LYS A 238 8.31 -0.75 19.43
CA LYS A 238 7.29 0.32 19.30
C LYS A 238 7.63 1.54 20.13
N ILE A 239 8.32 1.35 21.24
CA ILE A 239 8.78 2.43 22.13
C ILE A 239 10.02 3.11 21.52
N SER A 240 10.98 2.32 21.03
CA SER A 240 12.24 2.84 20.47
C SER A 240 12.09 3.52 19.10
N TYR A 241 11.01 3.23 18.35
CA TYR A 241 10.83 3.73 16.99
C TYR A 241 10.47 5.22 16.92
N ASN A 242 9.97 5.81 18.01
CA ASN A 242 9.53 7.22 18.02
C ASN A 242 10.69 8.25 18.06
N HIS A 243 11.96 7.83 18.06
CA HIS A 243 13.07 8.75 18.31
C HIS A 243 14.31 8.56 17.41
N ARG A 244 14.13 8.13 16.15
CA ARG A 244 15.21 8.20 15.16
C ARG A 244 15.05 9.47 14.33
N PRO A 245 15.79 10.56 14.61
CA PRO A 245 15.91 11.63 13.63
C PRO A 245 16.49 11.02 12.34
N SER A 246 15.92 11.38 11.21
CA SER A 246 16.53 11.09 9.90
C SER A 246 17.98 11.58 9.94
N PRO A 247 18.96 10.78 9.48
CA PRO A 247 20.33 11.25 9.38
C PRO A 247 20.35 12.50 8.49
N SER A 248 20.69 13.65 9.05
CA SER A 248 20.79 14.91 8.30
C SER A 248 22.09 15.04 7.52
N VAL A 249 22.94 14.01 7.61
CA VAL A 249 24.27 13.93 7.00
C VAL A 249 24.51 12.53 6.48
N MET A 250 24.89 12.42 5.21
CA MET A 250 25.38 11.18 4.61
C MET A 250 26.65 11.51 3.82
N ASP A 251 27.76 10.80 4.08
CA ASP A 251 29.07 11.02 3.44
C ASP A 251 29.56 12.49 3.47
N GLY A 252 29.26 13.22 4.56
CA GLY A 252 29.61 14.64 4.71
C GLY A 252 28.68 15.61 3.96
N ILE A 253 27.65 15.11 3.28
CA ILE A 253 26.66 15.90 2.55
C ILE A 253 25.50 16.24 3.48
N HIS A 254 25.20 17.53 3.59
CA HIS A 254 24.11 18.07 4.39
C HIS A 254 22.89 18.39 3.53
N GLY A 255 21.71 18.04 4.03
CA GLY A 255 20.43 18.42 3.44
C GLY A 255 19.85 17.35 2.51
N ASP A 256 18.54 17.13 2.65
CA ASP A 256 17.80 16.03 2.02
C ASP A 256 17.92 16.03 0.49
N GLU A 257 17.94 17.20 -0.13
CA GLU A 257 18.04 17.36 -1.59
C GLU A 257 19.39 16.86 -2.13
N LYS A 258 20.49 17.28 -1.51
CA LYS A 258 21.85 16.90 -1.90
C LYS A 258 22.14 15.42 -1.63
N ILE A 259 21.56 14.88 -0.55
CA ILE A 259 21.63 13.44 -0.26
C ILE A 259 20.87 12.65 -1.33
N CYS A 260 19.68 13.10 -1.74
CA CYS A 260 18.91 12.47 -2.82
C CYS A 260 19.64 12.51 -4.16
N GLU A 261 20.24 13.64 -4.53
CA GLU A 261 21.07 13.76 -5.74
C GLU A 261 22.26 12.80 -5.71
N ARG A 262 22.97 12.72 -4.58
CA ARG A 262 24.10 11.79 -4.43
C ARG A 262 23.70 10.33 -4.62
N PHE A 263 22.54 9.94 -4.10
CA PHE A 263 22.00 8.61 -4.33
C PHE A 263 21.67 8.40 -5.80
N ARG A 264 21.00 9.36 -6.45
CA ARG A 264 20.67 9.28 -7.87
C ARG A 264 21.91 9.04 -8.70
N ASP A 265 22.95 9.85 -8.54
CA ASP A 265 24.18 9.74 -9.32
C ASP A 265 24.85 8.38 -9.14
N LYS A 266 24.90 7.89 -7.89
CA LYS A 266 25.51 6.59 -7.57
C LYS A 266 24.69 5.42 -8.11
N TYR A 267 23.36 5.53 -8.11
CA TYR A 267 22.50 4.54 -8.73
C TYR A 267 22.60 4.59 -10.26
N ASP A 268 22.65 5.76 -10.85
CA ASP A 268 22.78 5.94 -12.30
C ASP A 268 24.11 5.38 -12.80
N GLU A 269 25.21 5.64 -12.08
CA GLU A 269 26.52 5.06 -12.34
C GLU A 269 26.49 3.52 -12.24
N VAL A 270 25.90 2.96 -11.18
CA VAL A 270 25.88 1.50 -10.95
C VAL A 270 24.94 0.76 -11.91
N TYR A 271 23.82 1.36 -12.31
CA TYR A 271 22.86 0.72 -13.22
C TYR A 271 23.25 0.88 -14.69
N ASN A 272 24.03 1.91 -15.03
CA ASN A 272 24.51 2.15 -16.40
C ASN A 272 26.01 1.82 -16.57
N CYS A 273 26.67 1.17 -15.60
CA CYS A 273 28.09 0.81 -15.68
C CYS A 273 28.41 -0.29 -16.70
N VAL A 274 27.39 -0.94 -17.28
CA VAL A 274 27.56 -1.93 -18.33
C VAL A 274 27.17 -1.30 -19.66
N PRO A 275 28.09 -1.18 -20.63
CA PRO A 275 27.77 -0.63 -21.94
C PRO A 275 26.71 -1.49 -22.62
N TYR A 276 25.62 -0.87 -23.07
CA TYR A 276 24.61 -1.51 -23.90
C TYR A 276 25.13 -1.57 -25.35
N ASP A 277 25.81 -2.65 -25.70
CA ASP A 277 26.17 -2.93 -27.09
C ASP A 277 24.95 -3.52 -27.82
N VAL A 278 24.38 -2.71 -28.72
CA VAL A 278 23.22 -3.08 -29.55
C VAL A 278 23.52 -4.36 -30.35
N GLY A 279 24.74 -4.52 -30.85
CA GLY A 279 25.16 -5.70 -31.61
C GLY A 279 25.26 -6.95 -30.73
N GLU A 280 25.71 -6.83 -29.49
CA GLU A 280 25.72 -7.96 -28.55
C GLU A 280 24.29 -8.40 -28.20
N MET A 281 23.38 -7.44 -27.97
CA MET A 281 21.97 -7.73 -27.69
C MET A 281 21.24 -8.33 -28.88
N ASP A 282 21.51 -7.86 -30.11
CA ASP A 282 20.96 -8.45 -31.34
C ASP A 282 21.49 -9.87 -31.57
N ASN A 283 22.78 -10.10 -31.33
CA ASN A 283 23.38 -11.44 -31.38
C ASN A 283 22.80 -12.38 -30.32
N LEU A 284 22.57 -11.89 -29.10
CA LEU A 284 21.93 -12.65 -28.03
C LEU A 284 20.49 -13.02 -28.43
N ARG A 285 19.74 -12.06 -28.98
CA ARG A 285 18.37 -12.28 -29.46
C ARG A 285 18.34 -13.30 -30.59
N ALA A 286 19.23 -13.18 -31.57
CA ALA A 286 19.35 -14.15 -32.67
C ALA A 286 19.68 -15.56 -32.16
N THR A 287 20.62 -15.66 -31.22
CA THR A 287 21.01 -16.94 -30.60
C THR A 287 19.87 -17.58 -29.80
N LEU A 288 19.10 -16.78 -29.08
CA LEU A 288 17.93 -17.27 -28.33
C LEU A 288 16.83 -17.74 -29.28
N SER A 289 16.52 -16.96 -30.31
CA SER A 289 15.54 -17.34 -31.34
C SER A 289 15.95 -18.65 -32.04
N ASP A 290 17.22 -18.78 -32.42
CA ASP A 290 17.75 -20.01 -33.02
C ASP A 290 17.59 -21.22 -32.09
N ARG A 291 17.91 -21.08 -30.80
CA ARG A 291 17.73 -22.17 -29.81
C ARG A 291 16.27 -22.56 -29.62
N VAL A 292 15.34 -21.60 -29.68
CA VAL A 292 13.90 -21.88 -29.59
C VAL A 292 13.45 -22.71 -30.80
N VAL A 293 13.87 -22.31 -32.01
CA VAL A 293 13.51 -23.03 -33.25
C VAL A 293 14.18 -24.41 -33.29
N THR A 294 15.50 -24.48 -33.07
CA THR A 294 16.28 -25.71 -33.26
C THR A 294 16.07 -26.74 -32.16
N ARG A 295 15.80 -26.32 -30.90
CA ARG A 295 15.67 -27.23 -29.76
C ARG A 295 14.25 -27.31 -29.20
N CYS A 296 13.60 -26.18 -28.89
CA CYS A 296 12.28 -26.20 -28.24
C CYS A 296 11.18 -26.70 -29.17
N GLN A 297 11.09 -26.19 -30.40
CA GLN A 297 10.05 -26.60 -31.35
C GLN A 297 10.22 -28.06 -31.82
N ASN A 298 11.45 -28.56 -31.83
CA ASN A 298 11.77 -29.94 -32.20
C ASN A 298 11.69 -30.93 -31.02
N GLY A 299 11.21 -30.50 -29.85
CA GLY A 299 11.08 -31.38 -28.67
C GLY A 299 12.39 -31.84 -28.04
N LEU A 300 13.51 -31.19 -28.37
CA LEU A 300 14.85 -31.47 -27.83
C LEU A 300 15.19 -30.60 -26.60
N CYS A 301 14.20 -29.91 -26.03
CA CYS A 301 14.34 -29.13 -24.82
C CYS A 301 14.34 -30.03 -23.58
N TYR A 302 15.02 -29.59 -22.52
CA TYR A 302 15.09 -30.31 -21.25
C TYR A 302 13.80 -30.22 -20.42
N CYS A 303 12.89 -29.30 -20.76
CA CYS A 303 11.64 -29.08 -20.05
C CYS A 303 10.42 -29.33 -20.96
N ASP A 304 9.34 -29.82 -20.35
CA ASP A 304 8.07 -30.16 -21.03
C ASP A 304 7.22 -28.92 -21.37
N HIS A 305 7.77 -27.71 -21.21
CA HIS A 305 7.11 -26.41 -21.35
C HIS A 305 5.72 -26.33 -20.70
N SER A 306 5.43 -27.21 -19.74
CA SER A 306 4.10 -27.37 -19.16
C SER A 306 4.17 -27.10 -17.67
N LEU A 307 3.51 -26.05 -17.21
CA LEU A 307 3.43 -25.74 -15.79
C LEU A 307 2.21 -26.45 -15.20
N ASN A 308 2.45 -27.53 -14.48
CA ASN A 308 1.38 -28.26 -13.80
C ASN A 308 1.16 -27.75 -12.36
N VAL A 309 0.03 -28.14 -11.79
CA VAL A 309 -0.38 -27.76 -10.43
C VAL A 309 0.61 -28.26 -9.35
N ASN A 310 1.32 -29.36 -9.59
CA ASN A 310 2.31 -29.87 -8.63
C ASN A 310 3.54 -28.97 -8.57
N ASP A 311 3.95 -28.36 -9.68
CA ASP A 311 5.09 -27.43 -9.71
C ASP A 311 4.74 -26.11 -9.02
N VAL A 312 3.51 -25.61 -9.22
CA VAL A 312 2.98 -24.48 -8.45
C VAL A 312 2.94 -24.82 -6.95
N ASN A 313 2.44 -26.00 -6.57
CA ASN A 313 2.45 -26.45 -5.17
C ASN A 313 3.86 -26.49 -4.56
N LYS A 314 4.84 -27.03 -5.29
CA LYS A 314 6.24 -27.09 -4.84
C LYS A 314 6.80 -25.68 -4.67
N ALA A 315 6.49 -24.75 -5.57
CA ALA A 315 6.93 -23.36 -5.49
C ALA A 315 6.29 -22.62 -4.29
N ILE A 316 4.97 -22.76 -4.09
CA ILE A 316 4.24 -22.15 -2.98
C ILE A 316 4.79 -22.63 -1.63
N ARG A 317 5.15 -23.92 -1.50
CA ARG A 317 5.76 -24.46 -0.27
C ARG A 317 7.12 -23.85 0.07
N LYS A 318 7.83 -23.28 -0.90
CA LYS A 318 9.11 -22.57 -0.68
C LYS A 318 8.91 -21.12 -0.26
N LEU A 319 7.68 -20.60 -0.25
CA LEU A 319 7.40 -19.23 0.16
C LEU A 319 7.64 -19.05 1.66
N LYS A 320 8.29 -17.94 2.01
CA LYS A 320 8.42 -17.50 3.39
C LYS A 320 7.13 -16.82 3.83
N LYS A 321 6.66 -17.13 5.05
CA LYS A 321 5.51 -16.47 5.69
C LYS A 321 5.74 -14.98 5.87
N GLU A 322 4.64 -14.23 6.00
CA GLU A 322 4.62 -12.78 6.32
C GLU A 322 5.39 -11.88 5.34
N LYS A 323 5.68 -12.36 4.12
CA LYS A 323 6.22 -11.53 3.05
C LYS A 323 5.09 -10.77 2.37
N SER A 324 5.18 -9.44 2.40
CA SER A 324 4.30 -8.53 1.66
C SER A 324 4.61 -8.61 0.16
N GLY A 325 3.59 -8.68 -0.69
CA GLY A 325 3.76 -8.71 -2.15
C GLY A 325 4.08 -7.35 -2.79
N GLY A 326 4.17 -6.28 -2.00
CA GLY A 326 4.20 -4.88 -2.47
C GLY A 326 2.85 -4.19 -2.27
N ASP A 327 2.71 -2.96 -2.75
CA ASP A 327 1.58 -2.05 -2.43
C ASP A 327 0.19 -2.54 -2.88
N LEU A 328 0.11 -3.58 -3.72
CA LEU A 328 -1.15 -4.09 -4.27
C LEU A 328 -1.24 -5.62 -4.37
N ALA A 329 -0.18 -6.37 -4.04
CA ALA A 329 -0.18 -7.82 -4.18
C ALA A 329 -0.44 -8.53 -2.84
N PRO A 330 -1.23 -9.62 -2.84
CA PRO A 330 -1.52 -10.38 -1.64
C PRO A 330 -0.23 -10.87 -0.99
N SER A 331 -0.21 -10.93 0.35
CA SER A 331 0.96 -11.47 1.06
C SER A 331 1.16 -12.95 0.70
N SER A 332 2.40 -13.42 0.85
CA SER A 332 2.78 -14.84 0.76
C SER A 332 1.82 -15.78 1.50
N ASP A 333 1.25 -15.33 2.62
CA ASP A 333 0.32 -16.11 3.43
C ASP A 333 -1.03 -16.40 2.74
N HIS A 334 -1.46 -15.57 1.78
CA HIS A 334 -2.65 -15.89 0.97
C HIS A 334 -2.41 -17.18 0.18
N TYR A 335 -1.24 -17.32 -0.44
CA TYR A 335 -0.87 -18.49 -1.22
C TYR A 335 -0.60 -19.71 -0.32
N LEU A 336 0.07 -19.51 0.82
CA LEU A 336 0.36 -20.60 1.77
C LEU A 336 -0.91 -21.19 2.40
N ASN A 337 -1.93 -20.37 2.61
CA ASN A 337 -3.20 -20.79 3.19
C ASN A 337 -4.29 -21.06 2.15
N ALA A 338 -3.97 -21.01 0.86
CA ALA A 338 -4.93 -21.15 -0.21
C ALA A 338 -5.51 -22.57 -0.35
N PRO A 339 -6.74 -22.71 -0.86
CA PRO A 339 -7.27 -23.97 -1.32
C PRO A 339 -6.59 -24.43 -2.62
N ARG A 340 -6.63 -25.75 -2.91
CA ARG A 340 -5.96 -26.37 -4.06
C ARG A 340 -6.40 -25.79 -5.41
N ASN A 341 -7.64 -25.33 -5.53
CA ASN A 341 -8.14 -24.74 -6.76
C ASN A 341 -7.47 -23.38 -7.07
N LEU A 342 -6.96 -22.63 -6.08
CA LEU A 342 -6.11 -21.46 -6.39
C LEU A 342 -4.84 -21.88 -7.13
N HIS A 343 -4.22 -22.98 -6.71
CA HIS A 343 -2.99 -23.47 -7.35
C HIS A 343 -3.24 -23.90 -8.80
N VAL A 344 -4.44 -24.39 -9.10
CA VAL A 344 -4.90 -24.69 -10.46
C VAL A 344 -5.01 -23.40 -11.27
N GLN A 345 -5.71 -22.39 -10.74
CA GLN A 345 -5.87 -21.09 -11.43
C GLN A 345 -4.51 -20.41 -11.68
N ILE A 346 -3.56 -20.51 -10.74
CA ILE A 346 -2.19 -20.01 -10.93
C ILE A 346 -1.43 -20.79 -12.02
N ALA A 347 -1.56 -22.12 -12.07
CA ALA A 347 -0.93 -22.93 -13.11
C ALA A 347 -1.44 -22.56 -14.50
N LEU A 348 -2.75 -22.35 -14.63
CA LEU A 348 -3.38 -21.87 -15.86
C LEU A 348 -2.87 -20.48 -16.24
N LEU A 349 -2.86 -19.52 -15.29
CA LEU A 349 -2.36 -18.17 -15.53
C LEU A 349 -0.91 -18.16 -16.02
N LEU A 350 -0.02 -18.93 -15.37
CA LEU A 350 1.39 -19.02 -15.76
C LEU A 350 1.56 -19.67 -17.14
N SER A 351 0.74 -20.67 -17.47
CA SER A 351 0.74 -21.30 -18.79
C SER A 351 0.34 -20.31 -19.89
N VAL A 352 -0.64 -19.43 -19.61
CA VAL A 352 -1.03 -18.37 -20.54
C VAL A 352 0.06 -17.30 -20.68
N PHE A 353 0.76 -16.94 -19.59
CA PHE A 353 1.90 -16.02 -19.67
C PHE A 353 3.05 -16.57 -20.52
N MET A 354 3.37 -17.86 -20.38
CA MET A 354 4.43 -18.48 -21.19
C MET A 354 4.05 -18.58 -22.67
N SER A 355 2.79 -18.85 -22.98
CA SER A 355 2.31 -19.00 -24.37
C SER A 355 2.09 -17.66 -25.09
N HIS A 356 2.01 -16.53 -24.40
CA HIS A 356 1.74 -15.22 -25.03
C HIS A 356 2.89 -14.22 -24.86
N SER A 357 4.02 -14.64 -24.26
CA SER A 357 5.16 -13.77 -23.90
C SER A 357 4.73 -12.47 -23.19
N PHE A 358 3.57 -12.50 -22.52
CA PHE A 358 2.93 -11.33 -21.93
C PHE A 358 2.83 -11.52 -20.43
N PHE A 359 3.54 -10.66 -19.69
CA PHE A 359 3.53 -10.63 -18.25
C PHE A 359 2.83 -9.36 -17.76
N VAL A 360 1.83 -9.53 -16.91
CA VAL A 360 1.19 -8.39 -16.24
C VAL A 360 2.16 -7.87 -15.18
N TYR A 361 2.63 -6.62 -15.34
CA TYR A 361 3.62 -5.92 -14.49
C TYR A 361 3.30 -5.91 -12.98
N ARG A 362 2.08 -6.30 -12.59
CA ARG A 362 1.63 -6.39 -11.19
C ARG A 362 1.78 -7.78 -10.57
N PHE A 363 2.02 -8.82 -11.36
CA PHE A 363 2.36 -10.18 -10.89
C PHE A 363 3.89 -10.38 -10.82
N THR A 364 4.67 -9.54 -11.51
CA THR A 364 6.12 -9.67 -11.68
C THR A 364 6.93 -9.32 -10.45
N ALA A 365 6.40 -8.53 -9.50
CA ALA A 365 7.10 -8.19 -8.25
C ALA A 365 7.51 -9.43 -7.43
N PHE A 366 6.91 -10.59 -7.70
CA PHE A 366 7.18 -11.83 -7.00
C PHE A 366 8.16 -12.78 -7.75
N ILE A 367 8.18 -12.76 -9.09
CA ILE A 367 9.05 -13.63 -9.90
C ILE A 367 10.48 -13.07 -9.98
N SER A 368 10.65 -11.75 -9.98
CA SER A 368 11.96 -11.11 -10.11
C SER A 368 12.81 -11.09 -8.83
N HIS A 369 12.29 -11.55 -7.69
CA HIS A 369 13.04 -11.65 -6.42
C HIS A 369 13.77 -12.98 -6.20
N THR A 370 13.82 -13.86 -7.21
CA THR A 370 14.54 -15.15 -7.12
C THR A 370 15.80 -15.25 -7.99
N TYR A 371 16.39 -14.13 -8.43
CA TYR A 371 17.79 -14.13 -8.86
C TYR A 371 18.69 -13.86 -7.66
N PRO A 372 19.45 -14.87 -7.16
CA PRO A 372 20.56 -14.58 -6.27
C PRO A 372 21.63 -13.87 -7.10
N GLN A 373 21.72 -12.55 -7.02
CA GLN A 373 22.97 -11.88 -7.36
C GLN A 373 24.01 -12.41 -6.37
N LYS A 374 24.84 -13.34 -6.84
CA LYS A 374 26.08 -13.71 -6.17
C LYS A 374 26.95 -12.45 -6.14
N TYR A 375 26.87 -11.68 -5.06
CA TYR A 375 27.90 -10.69 -4.78
C TYR A 375 29.16 -11.44 -4.37
N GLU A 376 30.10 -11.59 -5.30
CA GLU A 376 31.48 -11.83 -4.93
C GLU A 376 31.95 -10.62 -4.12
N LYS A 377 32.32 -10.86 -2.86
CA LYS A 377 33.02 -9.87 -2.04
C LYS A 377 34.39 -9.63 -2.66
N VAL A 378 34.50 -8.59 -3.49
CA VAL A 378 35.80 -8.01 -3.80
C VAL A 378 36.22 -7.22 -2.56
N ASN A 379 37.10 -7.80 -1.76
CA ASN A 379 37.79 -7.10 -0.69
C ASN A 379 38.77 -6.11 -1.34
N SER A 380 38.35 -4.87 -1.56
CA SER A 380 39.30 -3.76 -1.72
C SER A 380 39.61 -3.21 -0.33
N LYS A 381 40.77 -3.61 0.22
CA LYS A 381 41.45 -2.81 1.24
C LYS A 381 41.90 -1.51 0.58
N ILE A 382 41.37 -0.38 1.02
CA ILE A 382 42.10 0.88 1.21
C ILE A 382 41.63 1.46 2.53
#